data_AF-A0A7Z0WNL2-F1
#
_entry.id   AF-A0A7Z0WNL2-F1
#
_cell.length_a   1.000
_cell.length_b   1.000
_cell.length_c   1.000
_cell.angle_alpha   90.00
_cell.angle_beta   90.00
_cell.angle_gamma   90.00
#
_symmetry.space_group_name_H-M   'P 1'
#
loop_
_entity.id
_entity.type
_entity.pdbx_description
1 polymer ?
#
loop_
_entity_poly.entity_id
_entity_poly.type
_entity_poly.pdbx_seq_one_letter_code
_entity_poly.pdbx_strand_id
1 'polypeptide(L)'
;MTGIKFDADWVGGYAKLTDASASALDEGVRTMATDPLTDESFGQLGRTTRSTEAYGRAAQALRDQLDRAVEALRSASTGLGEVSKVYQDTDDEGAVTVVRGKEA
;
A
#
# COMPACT_ATOMS: atom_id res chain seq x y z
N MET A 1 -29.43 0.12 21.19
CA MET A 1 -27.98 -0.05 20.96
C MET A 1 -27.58 0.98 19.92
N THR A 2 -26.75 1.96 20.28
CA THR A 2 -26.13 2.85 19.29
C THR A 2 -25.09 2.02 18.54
N GLY A 3 -25.52 1.41 17.44
CA GLY A 3 -24.66 0.63 16.57
C GLY A 3 -23.55 1.51 16.00
N ILE A 4 -22.35 0.94 15.88
CA ILE A 4 -21.26 1.55 15.13
C ILE A 4 -21.77 1.76 13.71
N LYS A 5 -21.84 3.02 13.26
CA LYS A 5 -22.23 3.35 11.89
C LYS A 5 -21.00 3.16 11.01
N PHE A 6 -20.97 2.07 10.25
CA PHE A 6 -19.87 1.76 9.35
C PHE A 6 -20.11 2.45 8.01
N ASP A 7 -19.17 3.30 7.59
CA ASP A 7 -19.20 3.96 6.28
C ASP A 7 -18.32 3.17 5.31
N ALA A 8 -18.96 2.23 4.61
CA ALA A 8 -18.26 1.35 3.69
C ALA A 8 -17.65 2.11 2.50
N ASP A 9 -18.31 3.16 2.01
CA ASP A 9 -17.80 3.96 0.90
C ASP A 9 -16.52 4.71 1.30
N TRP A 10 -16.47 5.25 2.52
CA TRP A 10 -15.28 5.89 3.06
C TRP A 10 -14.12 4.90 3.23
N VAL A 11 -14.38 3.71 3.77
CA VAL A 11 -13.37 2.65 3.95
C VAL A 11 -12.86 2.13 2.61
N GLY A 12 -13.74 1.89 1.63
CA GLY A 12 -13.37 1.51 0.27
C GLY A 12 -12.56 2.60 -0.45
N GLY A 13 -12.83 3.87 -0.18
CA GLY A 13 -12.02 5.00 -0.64
C GLY A 13 -10.60 4.97 -0.08
N TYR A 14 -10.44 4.69 1.21
CA TYR A 14 -9.13 4.54 1.85
C TYR A 14 -8.34 3.35 1.32
N ALA A 15 -9.01 2.22 1.05
CA ALA A 15 -8.37 1.06 0.42
C ALA A 15 -7.75 1.44 -0.94
N LYS A 16 -8.53 2.11 -1.81
CA LYS A 16 -8.06 2.60 -3.13
C LYS A 16 -6.88 3.56 -3.00
N LEU A 17 -6.94 4.51 -2.06
CA LEU A 17 -5.84 5.46 -1.83
C LEU A 17 -4.56 4.74 -1.36
N THR A 18 -4.72 3.76 -0.49
CA THR A 18 -3.62 2.95 0.04
C THR A 18 -2.94 2.14 -1.07
N ASP A 19 -3.74 1.53 -1.95
CA ASP A 19 -3.23 0.79 -3.11
C ASP A 19 -2.50 1.72 -4.10
N ALA A 20 -3.09 2.86 -4.45
CA ALA A 20 -2.46 3.84 -5.33
C ALA A 20 -1.12 4.35 -4.76
N SER A 21 -1.05 4.56 -3.45
CA SER A 21 0.18 4.96 -2.76
C SER A 21 1.24 3.85 -2.83
N ALA A 22 0.84 2.59 -2.66
CA ALA A 22 1.73 1.44 -2.79
C ALA A 22 2.28 1.31 -4.22
N SER A 23 1.45 1.51 -5.24
CA SER A 23 1.89 1.52 -6.65
C SER A 23 2.89 2.63 -6.95
N ALA A 24 2.67 3.85 -6.46
CA ALA A 24 3.60 4.95 -6.65
C ALA A 24 4.96 4.69 -5.97
N LEU A 25 4.95 4.05 -4.80
CA LEU A 25 6.17 3.67 -4.09
C LEU A 25 6.97 2.62 -4.87
N ASP A 26 6.30 1.59 -5.40
CA ASP A 26 6.87 0.52 -6.22
C ASP A 26 7.51 1.09 -7.52
N GLU A 27 6.86 2.06 -8.16
CA GLU A 27 7.42 2.77 -9.32
C GLU A 27 8.66 3.60 -8.96
N GLY A 28 8.64 4.28 -7.82
CA GLY A 28 9.80 5.02 -7.30
C GLY A 28 11.00 4.11 -7.07
N VAL A 29 10.78 2.93 -6.46
CA VAL A 29 11.84 1.91 -6.24
C VAL A 29 12.44 1.45 -7.57
N ARG A 30 11.61 1.14 -8.57
CA ARG A 30 12.08 0.73 -9.91
C ARG A 30 12.90 1.82 -10.59
N THR A 31 12.44 3.07 -10.49
CA THR A 31 13.15 4.22 -11.05
C THR A 31 14.54 4.36 -10.42
N MET A 32 14.64 4.27 -9.09
CA MET A 32 15.92 4.31 -8.38
C MET A 32 16.86 3.15 -8.72
N ALA A 33 16.33 2.02 -9.19
CA ALA A 33 17.12 0.88 -9.62
C ALA A 33 17.67 1.00 -11.06
N THR A 34 17.23 2.00 -11.83
CA THR A 34 17.53 2.09 -13.27
C THR A 34 18.96 2.59 -13.53
N ASP A 35 19.49 3.46 -12.67
CA ASP A 35 20.85 4.01 -12.80
C ASP A 35 21.57 4.02 -11.44
N PRO A 36 22.10 2.86 -11.00
CA PRO A 36 22.81 2.75 -9.73
C PRO A 36 24.18 3.46 -9.79
N LEU A 37 24.52 4.19 -8.73
CA LEU A 37 25.85 4.80 -8.58
C LEU A 37 26.95 3.72 -8.62
N THR A 38 27.96 3.92 -9.47
CA THR A 38 29.10 3.00 -9.64
C THR A 38 30.36 3.53 -8.96
N ASP A 39 31.41 2.70 -8.92
CA ASP A 39 32.72 3.12 -8.42
C ASP A 39 33.28 4.34 -9.19
N GLU A 40 33.00 4.44 -10.49
CA GLU A 40 33.34 5.62 -11.29
C GLU A 40 32.61 6.88 -10.80
N SER A 41 31.38 6.76 -10.30
CA SER A 41 30.59 7.88 -9.77
C SER A 41 31.22 8.50 -8.52
N PHE A 42 32.02 7.74 -7.76
CA PHE A 42 32.70 8.23 -6.55
C PHE A 42 34.19 8.53 -6.73
N GLY A 43 34.74 8.30 -7.92
CA GLY A 43 36.12 8.60 -8.27
C GLY A 43 37.17 7.75 -7.51
N GLN A 44 38.42 8.19 -7.53
CA GLN A 44 39.54 7.42 -6.95
C GLN A 44 39.49 7.36 -5.42
N LEU A 45 39.10 8.45 -4.77
CA LEU A 45 38.93 8.50 -3.31
C LEU A 45 37.82 7.55 -2.86
N GLY A 46 36.67 7.57 -3.54
CA GLY A 46 35.54 6.67 -3.28
C GLY A 46 35.88 5.19 -3.38
N ARG A 47 36.73 4.82 -4.34
CA ARG A 47 37.27 3.45 -4.46
C ARG A 47 38.15 3.07 -3.27
N THR A 48 39.01 3.98 -2.81
CA THR A 48 39.86 3.72 -1.64
C THR A 48 39.05 3.60 -0.34
N THR A 49 38.00 4.41 -0.19
CA THR A 49 37.12 4.42 0.99
C THR A 49 35.97 3.41 0.91
N ARG A 50 35.85 2.65 -0.19
CA ARG A 50 34.76 1.70 -0.44
C ARG A 50 33.36 2.34 -0.31
N SER A 51 33.25 3.61 -0.72
CA SER A 51 32.03 4.40 -0.57
C SER A 51 30.87 3.81 -1.36
N THR A 52 31.13 3.23 -2.52
CA THR A 52 30.14 2.54 -3.36
C THR A 52 29.54 1.32 -2.67
N GLU A 53 30.33 0.52 -1.96
CA GLU A 53 29.83 -0.65 -1.22
C GLU A 53 28.97 -0.22 -0.01
N ALA A 54 29.35 0.87 0.65
CA ALA A 54 28.55 1.45 1.74
C ALA A 54 27.23 2.01 1.20
N TYR A 55 27.26 2.77 0.10
CA TYR A 55 26.07 3.30 -0.55
C TYR A 55 25.17 2.18 -1.09
N GLY A 56 25.76 1.17 -1.73
CA GLY A 56 25.05 0.01 -2.26
C GLY A 56 24.30 -0.75 -1.16
N ARG A 57 24.94 -0.98 -0.01
CA ARG A 57 24.28 -1.60 1.16
C ARG A 57 23.17 -0.74 1.74
N ALA A 58 23.37 0.58 1.84
CA ALA A 58 22.32 1.49 2.31
C ALA A 58 21.12 1.52 1.35
N ALA A 59 21.39 1.60 0.04
CA ALA A 59 20.36 1.55 -1.00
C ALA A 59 19.61 0.21 -1.00
N GLN A 60 20.31 -0.92 -0.80
CA GLN A 60 19.70 -2.23 -0.62
C GLN A 60 18.75 -2.24 0.59
N ALA A 61 19.22 -1.79 1.75
CA ALA A 61 18.40 -1.76 2.97
C ALA A 61 17.15 -0.87 2.83
N LEU A 62 17.28 0.27 2.15
CA LEU A 62 16.14 1.14 1.82
C LEU A 62 15.15 0.45 0.88
N ARG A 63 15.63 -0.23 -0.16
CA ARG A 63 14.77 -1.01 -1.08
C ARG A 63 14.02 -2.12 -0.35
N ASP A 64 14.70 -2.91 0.48
CA ASP A 64 14.08 -3.98 1.25
C ASP A 64 13.03 -3.46 2.26
N GLN A 65 13.21 -2.24 2.78
CA GLN A 65 12.20 -1.59 3.63
C GLN A 65 10.99 -1.12 2.83
N LEU A 66 11.22 -0.54 1.64
CA LEU A 66 10.15 -0.08 0.75
C LEU A 66 9.30 -1.24 0.24
N ASP A 67 9.92 -2.35 -0.17
CA ASP A 67 9.19 -3.54 -0.64
C ASP A 67 8.24 -4.09 0.44
N ARG A 68 8.74 -4.21 1.68
CA ARG A 68 7.92 -4.63 2.84
C ARG A 68 6.78 -3.64 3.13
N ALA A 69 7.03 -2.34 2.98
CA ALA A 69 6.00 -1.33 3.16
C ALA A 69 4.90 -1.43 2.08
N VAL A 70 5.28 -1.64 0.81
CA VAL A 70 4.35 -1.86 -0.31
C VAL A 70 3.49 -3.10 -0.05
N GLU A 71 4.10 -4.20 0.38
CA GLU A 71 3.36 -5.43 0.71
C GLU A 71 2.36 -5.22 1.84
N ALA A 72 2.77 -4.54 2.91
CA ALA A 72 1.89 -4.21 4.03
C ALA A 72 0.71 -3.32 3.61
N LEU A 73 0.96 -2.30 2.78
CA LEU A 73 -0.07 -1.40 2.25
C LEU A 73 -1.06 -2.16 1.34
N ARG A 74 -0.59 -3.05 0.48
CA ARG A 74 -1.47 -3.91 -0.34
C ARG A 74 -2.32 -4.83 0.50
N SER A 75 -1.73 -5.47 1.52
CA SER A 75 -2.47 -6.32 2.46
C SER A 75 -3.56 -5.53 3.20
N ALA A 76 -3.22 -4.33 3.69
CA ALA A 76 -4.18 -3.43 4.33
C ALA A 76 -5.31 -3.02 3.37
N SER A 77 -4.98 -2.66 2.13
CA SER A 77 -5.97 -2.33 1.10
C SER A 77 -6.95 -3.48 0.84
N THR A 78 -6.43 -4.70 0.67
CA THR A 78 -7.26 -5.90 0.49
C THR A 78 -8.19 -6.12 1.68
N GLY A 79 -7.65 -6.08 2.92
CA GLY A 79 -8.45 -6.25 4.12
C GLY A 79 -9.54 -5.19 4.28
N LEU A 80 -9.22 -3.91 4.02
CA LEU A 80 -10.20 -2.83 4.04
C LEU A 80 -11.29 -3.02 2.96
N GLY A 81 -10.90 -3.49 1.77
CA GLY A 81 -11.84 -3.81 0.70
C GLY A 81 -12.77 -4.98 1.02
N GLU A 82 -12.26 -6.04 1.64
CA GLU A 82 -13.07 -7.17 2.09
C GLU A 82 -14.07 -6.77 3.17
N VAL A 83 -13.62 -6.02 4.18
CA VAL A 83 -14.51 -5.51 5.24
C VAL A 83 -15.57 -4.59 4.64
N SER A 84 -15.20 -3.70 3.73
CA SER A 84 -16.14 -2.82 3.03
C SER A 84 -17.25 -3.61 2.31
N LYS A 85 -16.89 -4.68 1.60
CA LYS A 85 -17.86 -5.53 0.89
C LYS A 85 -18.81 -6.23 1.85
N VAL A 86 -18.30 -6.83 2.92
CA VAL A 86 -19.12 -7.54 3.91
C VAL A 86 -20.19 -6.62 4.50
N TYR A 87 -19.83 -5.38 4.85
CA TYR A 87 -20.79 -4.42 5.40
C TYR A 87 -21.75 -3.86 4.34
N GLN A 88 -21.31 -3.66 3.09
CA GLN A 88 -22.23 -3.31 1.99
C GLN A 88 -23.27 -4.40 1.75
N ASP A 89 -22.85 -5.66 1.64
CA ASP A 89 -23.75 -6.79 1.42
C ASP A 89 -24.73 -6.96 2.59
N THR A 90 -24.28 -6.76 3.82
CA THR A 90 -25.12 -6.85 5.04
C THR A 90 -26.16 -5.72 5.09
N ASP A 91 -25.78 -4.49 4.73
CA ASP A 91 -26.71 -3.36 4.68
C ASP A 91 -27.73 -3.52 3.55
N ASP A 92 -27.32 -4.03 2.38
CA ASP A 92 -28.23 -4.29 1.24
C ASP A 92 -29.21 -5.43 1.55
N GLU A 93 -28.77 -6.55 2.15
CA GLU A 93 -29.67 -7.63 2.58
C GLU A 93 -30.65 -7.17 3.66
N GLY A 94 -30.19 -6.35 4.62
CA GLY A 94 -31.02 -5.71 5.63
C GLY A 94 -32.08 -4.78 5.01
N ALA A 95 -31.69 -3.97 4.02
CA ALA A 95 -32.59 -3.08 3.30
C ALA A 95 -33.65 -3.85 2.50
N VAL A 96 -33.27 -4.90 1.78
CA VAL A 96 -34.20 -5.76 1.02
C VAL A 96 -35.23 -6.43 1.94
N THR A 97 -34.81 -6.85 3.14
CA THR A 97 -35.70 -7.49 4.12
C THR A 97 -36.74 -6.50 4.68
N VAL A 98 -36.35 -5.25 4.92
CA VAL A 98 -37.26 -4.18 5.38
C VAL A 98 -38.26 -3.78 4.29
N VAL A 99 -37.84 -3.74 3.02
CA VAL A 99 -38.74 -3.42 1.90
C VAL A 99 -39.80 -4.51 1.74
N ARG A 100 -39.43 -5.79 1.79
CA ARG A 100 -40.40 -6.90 1.73
C ARG A 100 -41.37 -6.96 2.91
N GLY A 101 -40.93 -6.59 4.11
CA GLY A 101 -41.79 -6.52 5.29
C GLY A 101 -42.80 -5.37 5.29
N LYS A 102 -42.66 -4.38 4.39
CA LYS A 102 -43.62 -3.28 4.22
C LYS A 102 -44.69 -3.55 3.15
N GLU A 103 -44.54 -4.59 2.34
CA GLU A 103 -45.48 -4.98 1.29
C GLU A 103 -46.38 -6.19 1.66
N ALA A 104 -46.28 -6.69 2.90
CA ALA A 104 -47.12 -7.74 3.47
C ALA A 104 -48.00 -7.19 4.61
#